data_AF-A0A178TJ79-F1
#
_entry.id   AF-A0A178TJ79-F1
#
_cell.length_a   1.000
_cell.length_b   1.000
_cell.length_c   1.000
_cell.angle_alpha   90.00
_cell.angle_beta   90.00
_cell.angle_gamma   90.00
#
_symmetry.space_group_name_H-M   'P 1'
#
loop_
_entity.id
_entity.type
_entity.pdbx_description
1 polymer ?
#
loop_
_entity_poly.entity_id
_entity_poly.type
_entity_poly.pdbx_seq_one_letter_code
_entity_poly.pdbx_strand_id
1 'polypeptide(L)'
;MHSLSDEEVEKQLLSIRGIGPWTVQNFLLFGLGRPNVFPKGDVGLQRAIERTFQLDYRPTMKEMDAFQRMWEPYASYAALYLWRSIE
;
A
#
# COMPACT_ATOMS: atom_id res chain seq x y z
N MET A 1 -12.63 -1.63 -15.07
CA MET A 1 -11.77 -2.48 -14.21
C MET A 1 -12.39 -2.80 -12.85
N HIS A 2 -13.49 -2.15 -12.41
CA HIS A 2 -14.10 -2.42 -11.10
C HIS A 2 -14.55 -3.87 -10.87
N SER A 3 -14.91 -4.59 -11.93
CA SER A 3 -15.32 -6.00 -11.88
C SER A 3 -14.17 -7.02 -11.85
N LEU A 4 -12.93 -6.57 -12.06
CA LEU A 4 -11.74 -7.44 -12.05
C LEU A 4 -11.25 -7.64 -10.60
N SER A 5 -10.55 -8.74 -10.32
CA SER A 5 -9.81 -8.91 -9.07
C SER A 5 -8.61 -7.97 -9.00
N ASP A 6 -8.04 -7.78 -7.81
CA ASP A 6 -6.85 -6.93 -7.65
C ASP A 6 -5.65 -7.51 -8.40
N GLU A 7 -5.50 -8.85 -8.42
CA GLU A 7 -4.45 -9.55 -9.16
C GLU A 7 -4.61 -9.40 -10.68
N GLU A 8 -5.85 -9.41 -11.19
CA GLU A 8 -6.13 -9.20 -12.61
C GLU A 8 -5.77 -7.78 -13.04
N VAL A 9 -6.13 -6.78 -12.23
CA VAL A 9 -5.74 -5.38 -12.46
C VAL A 9 -4.22 -5.24 -12.42
N GLU A 10 -3.56 -5.82 -11.42
CA GLU A 10 -2.11 -5.77 -11.29
C GLU A 10 -1.40 -6.37 -12.50
N LYS A 11 -1.81 -7.57 -12.92
CA LYS A 11 -1.26 -8.23 -14.10
C LYS A 11 -1.42 -7.39 -15.37
N GLN A 12 -2.57 -6.75 -15.56
CA GLN A 12 -2.79 -5.91 -16.74
C GLN A 12 -1.91 -4.67 -16.71
N LEU A 13 -1.84 -3.97 -15.57
CA LEU A 13 -1.11 -2.71 -15.48
C LEU A 13 0.41 -2.90 -15.49
N LEU A 14 0.93 -3.95 -14.84
CA LEU A 14 2.36 -4.27 -14.87
C LEU A 14 2.88 -4.66 -16.27
N SER A 15 1.99 -5.02 -17.20
CA SER A 15 2.38 -5.29 -18.59
C SER A 15 2.76 -4.02 -19.37
N ILE A 16 2.41 -2.84 -18.85
CA ILE A 16 2.66 -1.55 -19.50
C ILE A 16 4.04 -1.05 -19.07
N ARG A 17 4.94 -0.84 -20.05
CA ARG A 17 6.29 -0.31 -19.80
C ARG A 17 6.20 1.03 -19.04
N GLY A 18 6.88 1.10 -17.90
CA GLY A 18 6.92 2.29 -17.04
C GLY A 18 5.96 2.26 -15.86
N ILE A 19 5.05 1.28 -15.77
CA ILE A 19 4.19 1.07 -14.60
C ILE A 19 4.81 0.00 -13.70
N GLY A 20 5.14 0.39 -12.46
CA GLY A 20 5.66 -0.51 -11.43
C GLY A 20 4.61 -0.91 -10.39
N PRO A 21 4.93 -1.87 -9.49
CA PRO A 21 3.99 -2.34 -8.46
C PRO A 21 3.45 -1.22 -7.56
N TRP A 22 4.29 -0.26 -7.19
CA TRP A 22 3.89 0.89 -6.38
C TRP A 22 2.81 1.72 -7.09
N THR A 23 2.96 1.98 -8.39
CA THR A 23 1.97 2.73 -9.19
C THR A 23 0.65 1.98 -9.28
N VAL A 24 0.70 0.66 -9.49
CA VAL A 24 -0.51 -0.19 -9.51
C VAL A 24 -1.23 -0.14 -8.17
N GLN A 25 -0.52 -0.29 -7.06
CA GLN A 25 -1.11 -0.26 -5.73
C GLN A 25 -1.76 1.10 -5.42
N ASN A 26 -1.13 2.20 -5.83
CA ASN A 26 -1.75 3.53 -5.75
C ASN A 26 -3.01 3.64 -6.62
N PHE A 27 -3.00 3.06 -7.82
CA PHE A 27 -4.17 3.05 -8.69
C PHE A 27 -5.32 2.21 -8.10
N LEU A 28 -5.03 1.04 -7.53
CA LEU A 28 -6.04 0.22 -6.85
C LEU A 28 -6.66 1.00 -5.67
N LEU A 29 -5.84 1.70 -4.89
CA LEU A 29 -6.29 2.44 -3.71
C LEU A 29 -7.06 3.72 -4.09
N PHE A 30 -6.44 4.64 -4.84
CA PHE A 30 -7.01 5.96 -5.15
C PHE A 30 -7.93 5.95 -6.37
N GLY A 31 -7.61 5.14 -7.38
CA GLY A 31 -8.37 5.09 -8.64
C GLY A 31 -9.58 4.16 -8.56
N LEU A 32 -9.42 2.97 -7.97
CA LEU A 32 -10.50 1.98 -7.87
C LEU A 32 -11.16 1.90 -6.48
N GLY A 33 -10.61 2.59 -5.46
CA GLY A 33 -11.18 2.60 -4.12
C GLY A 33 -11.13 1.24 -3.43
N ARG A 34 -10.14 0.39 -3.75
CA ARG A 34 -10.01 -0.94 -3.13
C ARG A 34 -9.71 -0.79 -1.64
N PRO A 35 -10.43 -1.50 -0.75
CA PRO A 35 -10.33 -1.26 0.69
C PRO A 35 -9.10 -1.91 1.34
N ASN A 36 -8.49 -2.92 0.70
CA ASN A 36 -7.48 -3.78 1.32
C ASN A 36 -6.11 -3.79 0.62
N VAL A 37 -5.69 -2.65 0.09
CA VAL A 37 -4.40 -2.45 -0.58
C VAL A 37 -3.44 -1.68 0.31
N PHE A 38 -2.22 -2.19 0.46
CA PHE A 38 -1.19 -1.58 1.29
C PHE A 38 0.15 -1.46 0.53
N PRO A 39 0.55 -0.24 0.11
CA PRO A 39 1.77 -0.05 -0.69
C PRO A 39 3.07 -0.26 0.12
N LYS A 40 3.45 -1.50 0.37
CA LYS A 40 4.61 -1.84 1.23
C LYS A 40 5.97 -1.29 0.78
N GLY A 41 6.11 -0.99 -0.52
CA GLY A 41 7.30 -0.35 -1.08
C GLY A 41 7.34 1.17 -0.91
N ASP A 42 6.30 1.78 -0.34
CA ASP A 42 6.20 3.22 -0.17
C ASP A 42 7.08 3.71 0.99
N VAL A 43 8.05 4.58 0.67
CA VAL A 43 8.99 5.13 1.65
C VAL A 43 8.29 6.06 2.65
N GLY A 44 7.24 6.76 2.24
CA GLY A 44 6.42 7.57 3.13
C GLY A 44 5.70 6.71 4.16
N LEU A 45 5.10 5.62 3.73
CA LEU A 45 4.40 4.67 4.57
C LEU A 45 5.34 3.97 5.56
N GLN A 46 6.53 3.56 5.11
CA GLN A 46 7.57 3.03 6.01
C GLN A 46 7.95 4.04 7.09
N ARG A 47 8.14 5.31 6.72
CA ARG A 47 8.45 6.41 7.66
C ARG A 47 7.28 6.69 8.62
N ALA A 48 6.05 6.59 8.14
CA ALA A 48 4.87 6.76 8.97
C ALA A 48 4.77 5.66 10.02
N ILE A 49 5.04 4.40 9.66
CA ILE A 49 5.08 3.28 10.61
C ILE A 49 6.21 3.47 11.62
N GLU A 50 7.42 3.78 11.15
CA GLU A 50 8.58 4.07 12.01
C GLU A 50 8.19 5.07 13.11
N ARG A 51 7.58 6.20 12.75
CA ARG A 51 7.13 7.23 13.70
C ARG A 51 5.98 6.77 14.59
N THR A 52 4.96 6.14 14.01
CA THR A 52 3.73 5.76 14.72
C THR A 52 4.02 4.71 15.80
N PHE A 53 4.90 3.76 15.49
CA PHE A 53 5.27 2.67 16.39
C PHE A 53 6.59 2.93 17.15
N GLN A 54 7.18 4.12 17.01
CA GLN A 54 8.42 4.53 17.67
C GLN A 54 9.55 3.51 17.47
N LEU A 55 9.72 3.07 16.22
CA LEU A 55 10.78 2.14 15.85
C LEU A 55 12.10 2.91 15.66
N ASP A 56 13.21 2.30 16.08
CA ASP A 56 14.56 2.85 15.88
C ASP A 56 15.07 2.66 14.43
N TYR A 57 14.24 2.09 13.55
CA TYR A 57 14.59 1.78 12.17
C TYR A 57 13.36 1.88 11.26
N ARG A 58 13.61 2.07 9.95
CA ARG A 58 12.56 1.98 8.93
C ARG A 58 12.21 0.52 8.66
N PRO A 59 10.92 0.13 8.80
CA PRO A 59 10.50 -1.25 8.59
C PRO A 59 10.77 -1.71 7.15
N THR A 60 11.25 -2.93 7.02
CA THR A 60 11.50 -3.59 5.73
C THR A 60 10.18 -3.95 5.04
N MET A 61 10.21 -4.16 3.72
CA MET A 61 9.02 -4.62 2.97
C MET A 61 8.39 -5.90 3.53
N LYS A 62 9.20 -6.78 4.15
CA LYS A 62 8.72 -8.01 4.78
C LYS A 62 7.98 -7.73 6.09
N GLU A 63 8.44 -6.76 6.87
CA GLU A 63 7.76 -6.34 8.11
C GLU A 63 6.48 -5.57 7.79
N MET A 64 6.45 -4.81 6.70
CA MET A 64 5.25 -4.16 6.18
C MET A 64 4.11 -5.17 5.90
N ASP A 65 4.42 -6.42 5.51
CA ASP A 65 3.40 -7.46 5.31
C ASP A 65 2.67 -7.82 6.63
N ALA A 66 3.35 -7.76 7.78
CA ALA A 66 2.73 -8.01 9.08
C ALA A 66 1.78 -6.87 9.48
N PHE A 67 2.18 -5.63 9.20
CA PHE A 67 1.34 -4.45 9.41
C PHE A 67 0.08 -4.49 8.51
N GLN A 68 0.23 -4.83 7.23
CA GLN A 68 -0.91 -5.01 6.33
C GLN A 68 -1.93 -6.01 6.89
N ARG A 69 -1.49 -7.19 7.34
CA ARG A 69 -2.36 -8.23 7.93
C ARG A 69 -3.11 -7.75 9.17
N MET A 70 -2.51 -6.87 9.97
CA MET A 70 -3.15 -6.30 11.15
C MET A 70 -4.37 -5.44 10.81
N TRP A 71 -4.39 -4.84 9.62
CA TRP A 71 -5.44 -3.93 9.19
C TRP A 71 -6.39 -4.53 8.16
N GLU A 72 -6.25 -5.80 7.81
CA GLU A 72 -7.23 -6.48 6.97
C GLU A 72 -8.62 -6.49 7.64
N PRO A 73 -9.71 -6.34 6.86
CA PRO A 73 -9.78 -6.21 5.40
C PRO A 73 -9.75 -4.74 4.90
N TYR A 74 -9.19 -3.82 5.69
CA TYR A 74 -9.25 -2.37 5.47
C TYR A 74 -7.86 -1.71 5.44
N ALA A 75 -6.83 -2.44 4.98
CA ALA A 75 -5.45 -1.95 5.02
C ALA A 75 -5.24 -0.64 4.23
N SER A 76 -6.07 -0.32 3.24
CA SER A 76 -6.00 0.96 2.53
C SER A 76 -6.34 2.15 3.42
N TYR A 77 -7.28 1.99 4.34
CA TYR A 77 -7.61 3.04 5.28
C TYR A 77 -6.44 3.31 6.23
N ALA A 78 -5.79 2.25 6.72
CA ALA A 78 -4.57 2.41 7.51
C ALA A 78 -3.47 3.16 6.73
N ALA A 79 -3.26 2.82 5.45
CA ALA A 79 -2.31 3.54 4.61
C ALA A 79 -2.65 5.04 4.48
N LEU A 80 -3.93 5.38 4.27
CA LEU A 80 -4.40 6.77 4.23
C LEU A 80 -4.13 7.54 5.52
N TYR A 81 -4.40 6.94 6.68
CA TYR A 81 -4.12 7.57 7.97
C TYR A 81 -2.61 7.70 8.24
N LEU A 82 -1.82 6.72 7.85
CA LEU A 82 -0.36 6.75 7.99
C LEU A 82 0.27 7.83 7.11
N TRP A 83 -0.18 7.99 5.86
CA TRP A 83 0.30 9.10 5.03
C TRP A 83 -0.05 10.46 5.63
N ARG A 84 -1.26 10.61 6.20
CA ARG A 84 -1.65 11.84 6.90
C ARG A 84 -0.89 12.10 8.19
N SER A 85 -0.34 11.08 8.85
CA SER A 85 0.40 11.25 10.11
C SER A 85 1.81 11.84 9.91
N ILE A 86 2.27 11.92 8.67
CA ILE A 86 3.58 12.48 8.31
C ILE A 86 3.49 13.79 7.50
N GLU A 87 2.28 14.30 7.27
CA GLU A 87 2.03 15.66 6.78
C GLU A 87 2.52 16.73 7.76
#